data_AF-A0A832CTX2-F1
#
_entry.id   AF-A0A832CTX2-F1
#
_cell.length_a   1.000
_cell.length_b   1.000
_cell.length_c   1.000
_cell.angle_alpha   90.00
_cell.angle_beta   90.00
_cell.angle_gamma   90.00
#
_symmetry.space_group_name_H-M   'P 1'
#
loop_
_entity.id
_entity.type
_entity.pdbx_description
1 polymer ?
#
loop_
_entity_poly.entity_id
_entity_poly.type
_entity_poly.pdbx_seq_one_letter_code
_entity_poly.pdbx_strand_id
1 'polypeptide(L)'
;MADLEARRLRTVGAPAERFREDYLRILRALRFAGIFGLEIEPATWSALCALVGELRVLSAERVRDELLKVLDADPDPTRALELYARSGALGVL
;
A
#
# COMPACT_ATOMS: atom_id res chain seq x y z
N MET A 1 4.67 0.96 20.34
CA MET A 1 5.95 0.24 20.19
C MET A 1 5.73 -1.19 19.71
N ALA A 2 4.72 -1.93 20.21
CA ALA A 2 4.43 -3.31 19.81
C ALA A 2 4.40 -3.60 18.30
N ASP A 3 3.77 -2.76 17.45
CA ASP A 3 3.74 -3.01 16.00
C ASP A 3 5.11 -2.83 15.34
N LEU A 4 5.93 -1.89 15.83
CA LEU A 4 7.27 -1.67 15.29
C LEU A 4 8.18 -2.87 15.63
N GLU A 5 8.07 -3.38 16.86
CA GLU A 5 8.77 -4.59 17.30
C GLU A 5 8.29 -5.82 16.51
N ALA A 6 6.99 -5.93 16.24
CA ALA A 6 6.39 -6.98 15.42
C ALA A 6 6.55 -6.77 13.91
N ARG A 7 7.24 -5.71 13.47
CA ARG A 7 7.38 -5.32 12.05
C ARG A 7 6.05 -5.33 11.29
N ARG A 8 5.00 -4.81 11.91
CA ARG A 8 3.63 -4.84 11.41
C ARG A 8 3.18 -3.47 10.93
N LEU A 9 2.67 -3.41 9.71
CA LEU A 9 1.98 -2.24 9.18
C LEU A 9 0.48 -2.38 9.42
N ARG A 10 -0.11 -1.39 10.11
CA ARG A 10 -1.53 -1.36 10.47
C ARG A 10 -2.08 0.05 10.32
N THR A 11 -3.33 0.17 9.88
CA THR A 11 -4.02 1.47 9.89
C THR A 11 -4.38 1.91 11.30
N VAL A 12 -4.27 3.20 11.58
CA VAL A 12 -4.83 3.79 12.80
C VAL A 12 -6.33 3.96 12.60
N GLY A 13 -7.15 3.22 13.37
CA GLY A 13 -8.61 3.17 13.19
C GLY A 13 -9.06 2.12 12.17
N ALA A 14 -10.32 2.21 11.73
CA ALA A 14 -10.94 1.24 10.84
C ALA A 14 -10.32 1.28 9.43
N PRO A 15 -9.69 0.20 8.91
CA PRO A 15 -8.93 0.24 7.66
C PRO A 15 -9.72 0.78 6.46
N ALA A 16 -10.95 0.31 6.27
CA ALA A 16 -11.79 0.70 5.13
C ALA A 16 -12.13 2.20 5.15
N GLU A 17 -12.41 2.77 6.32
CA GLU A 17 -12.66 4.22 6.47
C GLU A 17 -11.40 5.01 6.13
N ARG A 18 -10.25 4.59 6.69
CA ARG A 18 -8.97 5.26 6.46
C ARG A 18 -8.53 5.25 4.99
N PHE A 19 -8.85 4.19 4.24
CA PHE A 19 -8.56 4.14 2.80
C PHE A 19 -9.54 4.98 1.98
N ARG A 20 -10.83 5.03 2.34
CA ARG A 20 -11.81 5.88 1.65
C ARG A 20 -11.54 7.39 1.81
N GLU A 21 -10.90 7.80 2.91
CA GLU A 21 -10.43 9.18 3.08
C GLU A 21 -9.42 9.59 1.99
N ASP A 22 -8.54 8.66 1.58
CA ASP A 22 -7.54 8.88 0.52
C ASP A 22 -7.02 7.54 0.02
N TYR A 23 -7.48 7.12 -1.17
CA TYR A 23 -7.09 5.84 -1.76
C TYR A 23 -5.59 5.73 -2.05
N LEU A 24 -4.84 6.84 -2.12
CA LEU A 24 -3.39 6.78 -2.26
C LEU A 24 -2.71 6.07 -1.07
N ARG A 25 -3.38 6.01 0.10
CA ARG A 25 -2.89 5.28 1.27
C ARG A 25 -2.75 3.78 1.02
N ILE A 26 -3.49 3.22 0.07
CA ILE A 26 -3.33 1.83 -0.38
C ILE A 26 -1.93 1.64 -0.99
N LEU A 27 -1.58 2.45 -1.99
CA LEU A 27 -0.27 2.40 -2.64
C LEU A 27 0.86 2.66 -1.64
N ARG A 28 0.69 3.66 -0.76
CA ARG A 28 1.65 3.96 0.31
C ARG A 28 1.86 2.77 1.25
N ALA A 29 0.79 2.06 1.61
CA ALA A 29 0.89 0.90 2.51
C ALA A 29 1.68 -0.24 1.87
N LEU A 30 1.42 -0.52 0.59
CA LEU A 30 2.17 -1.54 -0.17
C LEU A 30 3.64 -1.16 -0.30
N ARG A 31 3.94 0.10 -0.64
CA ARG A 31 5.31 0.62 -0.71
C ARG A 31 6.02 0.50 0.63
N PHE A 32 5.41 0.96 1.71
CA PHE A 32 6.03 0.91 3.04
C PHE A 32 6.26 -0.53 3.52
N ALA A 33 5.33 -1.44 3.25
CA ALA A 33 5.51 -2.85 3.59
C ALA A 33 6.64 -3.50 2.77
N GLY A 34 6.80 -3.10 1.50
CA GLY A 34 7.93 -3.50 0.67
C GLY A 34 9.26 -2.98 1.20
N ILE A 35 9.44 -1.64 1.17
CA ILE A 35 10.69 -0.95 1.54
C ILE A 35 11.18 -1.37 2.93
N PHE A 36 10.28 -1.39 3.92
CA PHE A 36 10.65 -1.67 5.30
C PHE A 36 10.52 -3.15 5.67
N GLY A 37 10.21 -4.03 4.72
CA GLY A 37 10.03 -5.45 4.97
C GLY A 37 9.06 -5.72 6.13
N LEU A 38 7.91 -5.05 6.10
CA LEU A 38 6.85 -5.19 7.10
C LEU A 38 5.80 -6.19 6.63
N GLU A 39 5.10 -6.78 7.59
CA GLU A 39 3.87 -7.54 7.33
C GLU A 39 2.65 -6.64 7.51
N ILE A 40 1.75 -6.64 6.53
CA ILE A 40 0.50 -5.89 6.64
C ILE A 40 -0.47 -6.70 7.51
N GLU A 41 -1.04 -6.07 8.54
CA GLU A 41 -2.04 -6.70 9.40
C GLU A 41 -3.21 -7.27 8.54
N PRO A 42 -3.73 -8.47 8.84
CA PRO A 42 -4.78 -9.10 8.03
C PRO A 42 -6.01 -8.24 7.73
N ALA A 43 -6.51 -7.50 8.72
CA ALA A 43 -7.65 -6.60 8.53
C ALA A 43 -7.31 -5.44 7.59
N THR A 44 -6.11 -4.86 7.75
CA THR A 44 -5.59 -3.82 6.87
C THR A 44 -5.41 -4.34 5.44
N TRP A 45 -4.83 -5.53 5.26
CA TRP A 45 -4.65 -6.16 3.95
C TRP A 45 -5.98 -6.46 3.26
N SER A 46 -6.94 -7.03 3.98
CA SER A 46 -8.25 -7.36 3.43
C SER A 46 -9.00 -6.12 2.96
N ALA A 47 -8.99 -5.04 3.75
CA ALA A 47 -9.66 -3.80 3.37
C ALA A 47 -8.98 -3.12 2.18
N LEU A 48 -7.65 -3.16 2.11
CA LEU A 48 -6.89 -2.66 0.98
C LEU A 48 -7.25 -3.42 -0.30
N CYS A 49 -7.26 -4.76 -0.26
CA CYS A 49 -7.61 -5.59 -1.41
C CYS A 49 -9.08 -5.40 -1.85
N ALA A 50 -9.98 -5.10 -0.93
CA ALA A 50 -11.37 -4.80 -1.27
C ALA A 50 -11.54 -3.44 -1.98
N LEU A 51 -10.58 -2.52 -1.82
CA LEU A 51 -10.67 -1.13 -2.29
C LEU A 51 -9.68 -0.78 -3.41
N VAL A 52 -8.84 -1.72 -3.86
CA VAL A 52 -7.91 -1.46 -4.99
C VAL A 52 -8.64 -0.98 -6.24
N GLY A 53 -9.86 -1.45 -6.53
CA GLY A 53 -10.64 -0.99 -7.67
C GLY A 53 -10.88 0.53 -7.69
N GLU A 54 -10.93 1.15 -6.51
CA GLU A 54 -11.15 2.59 -6.33
C GLU A 54 -9.91 3.42 -6.69
N LEU A 55 -8.73 2.80 -6.88
CA LEU A 55 -7.52 3.52 -7.31
C LEU A 55 -7.70 4.26 -8.65
N ARG A 56 -8.68 3.84 -9.47
CA ARG A 56 -9.06 4.48 -10.73
C ARG A 56 -9.50 5.93 -10.58
N VAL A 57 -9.92 6.36 -9.38
CA VAL A 57 -10.31 7.75 -9.12
C VAL A 57 -9.13 8.66 -8.79
N LEU A 58 -7.94 8.10 -8.56
CA LEU A 58 -6.73 8.88 -8.29
C LEU A 58 -6.23 9.54 -9.58
N SER A 59 -5.64 10.74 -9.45
CA SER A 59 -4.97 11.36 -10.58
C SER A 59 -3.73 10.55 -10.97
N ALA A 60 -3.46 10.48 -12.28
CA ALA A 60 -2.29 9.81 -12.83
C ALA A 60 -0.98 10.37 -12.25
N GLU A 61 -0.93 11.67 -11.93
CA GLU A 61 0.22 12.31 -11.30
C GLU A 61 0.51 11.74 -9.91
N ARG A 62 -0.51 11.59 -9.05
CA ARG A 62 -0.33 11.03 -7.70
C ARG A 62 0.08 9.57 -7.75
N VAL A 63 -0.47 8.80 -8.69
CA VAL A 63 -0.08 7.41 -8.93
C VAL A 63 1.38 7.33 -9.39
N ARG A 64 1.75 8.11 -10.41
CA ARG A 64 3.12 8.18 -10.93
C ARG A 64 4.11 8.53 -9.83
N ASP A 65 3.85 9.58 -9.06
CA ASP A 65 4.76 10.03 -8.00
C ASP A 65 4.94 8.96 -6.91
N GLU A 66 3.93 8.15 -6.64
CA GLU A 66 4.04 7.06 -5.68
C GLU A 66 4.79 5.85 -6.27
N LEU A 67 4.57 5.52 -7.54
CA LEU A 67 5.33 4.48 -8.24
C LEU A 67 6.80 4.84 -8.39
N LEU A 68 7.11 6.11 -8.69
CA LEU A 68 8.50 6.59 -8.75
C LEU A 68 9.20 6.42 -7.39
N LYS A 69 8.50 6.66 -6.26
CA LYS A 69 9.10 6.39 -4.93
C LYS A 69 9.34 4.91 -4.68
N VAL A 70 8.58 4.01 -5.29
CA VAL A 70 8.89 2.57 -5.23
C VAL A 70 10.18 2.30 -5.99
N LEU A 71 10.33 2.86 -7.20
CA LEU A 71 11.46 2.54 -8.08
C LEU A 71 12.77 3.25 -7.72
N ASP A 72 12.68 4.48 -7.18
CA ASP A 72 13.84 5.36 -6.97
C ASP A 72 14.34 5.35 -5.53
N ALA A 73 13.44 5.18 -4.56
CA ALA A 73 13.79 5.24 -3.14
C ALA A 73 13.91 3.87 -2.46
N ASP A 74 13.47 2.79 -3.12
CA ASP A 74 13.62 1.42 -2.60
C ASP A 74 14.91 0.79 -3.16
N PRO A 75 15.88 0.40 -2.32
CA PRO A 75 17.05 -0.35 -2.79
C PRO A 75 16.69 -1.72 -3.39
N ASP A 76 15.52 -2.28 -3.06
CA ASP A 76 14.96 -3.47 -3.70
C ASP A 76 13.44 -3.33 -3.92
N PRO A 77 13.01 -2.76 -5.06
CA PRO A 77 11.59 -2.52 -5.33
C PRO A 77 10.80 -3.81 -5.53
N THR A 78 11.46 -4.96 -5.68
CA THR A 78 10.83 -6.25 -6.02
C THR A 78 9.72 -6.58 -5.03
N ARG A 79 9.99 -6.47 -3.73
CA ARG A 79 9.02 -6.81 -2.68
C ARG A 79 7.80 -5.90 -2.70
N ALA A 80 8.00 -4.59 -2.92
CA ALA A 80 6.90 -3.66 -3.07
C ALA A 80 6.05 -4.00 -4.30
N LEU A 81 6.68 -4.23 -5.45
CA LEU A 81 6.00 -4.57 -6.70
C LEU A 81 5.23 -5.90 -6.61
N GLU A 82 5.77 -6.90 -5.89
CA GLU A 82 5.05 -8.14 -5.59
C GLU A 82 3.78 -7.89 -4.77
N LEU A 83 3.83 -6.99 -3.78
CA LEU A 83 2.64 -6.62 -3.00
C LEU A 83 1.61 -5.88 -3.88
N TYR A 84 2.05 -5.01 -4.78
CA TYR A 84 1.17 -4.38 -5.77
C TYR A 84 0.52 -5.41 -6.70
N ALA A 85 1.27 -6.42 -7.16
CA ALA A 85 0.73 -7.50 -7.97
C ALA A 85 -0.28 -8.35 -7.18
N ARG A 86 0.08 -8.80 -5.98
CA ARG A 86 -0.76 -9.67 -5.13
C ARG A 86 -2.05 -9.01 -4.65
N SER A 87 -2.03 -7.71 -4.41
CA SER A 87 -3.22 -6.95 -4.04
C SER A 87 -4.15 -6.68 -5.22
N GLY A 88 -3.69 -6.89 -6.46
CA GLY A 88 -4.43 -6.53 -7.67
C GLY A 88 -4.28 -5.06 -8.09
N ALA A 89 -3.48 -4.26 -7.37
CA ALA A 89 -3.27 -2.85 -7.68
C ALA A 89 -2.69 -2.65 -9.10
N LEU A 90 -1.74 -3.49 -9.53
CA LEU A 90 -1.18 -3.37 -10.90
C LEU A 90 -2.21 -3.55 -12.01
N GLY A 91 -3.31 -4.27 -11.76
CA GLY A 91 -4.35 -4.49 -12.77
C GLY A 91 -5.31 -3.31 -12.94
N VAL A 92 -5.19 -2.28 -12.10
CA VAL A 92 -6.10 -1.12 -12.10
C VAL A 92 -5.39 0.22 -12.26
N LEU A 93 -4.06 0.25 -12.11
CA LEU A 93 -3.21 1.42 -12.33
C LEU A 93 -2.96 1.68 -13.82
#